data_AF-A0A257LGJ6-F1
#
_entry.id   AF-A0A257LGJ6-F1
#
_cell.length_a   1.000
_cell.length_b   1.000
_cell.length_c   1.000
_cell.angle_alpha   90.00
_cell.angle_beta   90.00
_cell.angle_gamma   90.00
#
_symmetry.space_group_name_H-M   'P 1'
#
loop_
_entity.id
_entity.type
_entity.pdbx_description
1 polymer ?
#
loop_
_entity_poly.entity_id
_entity_poly.type
_entity_poly.pdbx_seq_one_letter_code
_entity_poly.pdbx_strand_id
1 'polypeptide(L)'
;MHLVSPILAGVLGLGGPELIVIFAIFMLLFGGSKLPGLAKGLGQSIKEFKKASRDEPEPVPGTAPHVEPAAKSVEKPVTADGKA
;
A
#
# COMPACT_ATOMS: atom_id res chain seq x y z
N MET A 1 -36.19 11.41 -32.12
CA MET A 1 -36.36 11.47 -30.65
C MET A 1 -35.32 10.61 -29.95
N HIS A 2 -34.02 10.95 -30.03
CA HIS A 2 -32.94 10.14 -29.42
C HIS A 2 -31.99 10.95 -28.52
N LEU A 3 -32.33 12.22 -28.23
CA LEU A 3 -31.45 13.12 -27.46
C LEU A 3 -31.90 13.33 -26.00
N VAL A 4 -33.04 12.78 -25.58
CA VAL A 4 -33.67 13.11 -24.29
C VAL A 4 -33.40 12.06 -23.19
N SER A 5 -33.08 10.82 -23.57
CA SER A 5 -32.79 9.73 -22.61
C SER A 5 -31.48 9.83 -21.82
N PRO A 6 -30.35 10.34 -22.33
CA PRO A 6 -29.12 10.36 -21.53
C PRO A 6 -29.18 11.36 -20.37
N ILE A 7 -29.97 12.43 -20.52
CA ILE A 7 -30.12 13.48 -19.49
C ILE A 7 -31.06 13.03 -18.36
N LEU A 8 -32.08 12.23 -18.67
CA LEU A 8 -33.03 11.73 -17.67
C LEU A 8 -32.48 10.53 -16.86
N ALA A 9 -31.56 9.75 -17.43
CA ALA A 9 -30.86 8.67 -16.73
C ALA A 9 -29.83 9.18 -15.70
N GLY A 10 -29.25 10.37 -15.90
CA GLY A 10 -28.34 11.00 -14.92
C GLY A 10 -29.07 11.58 -13.70
N VAL A 11 -30.32 12.02 -13.85
CA VAL A 11 -31.11 12.65 -12.78
C VAL A 11 -31.63 11.66 -11.72
N LEU A 12 -31.77 10.36 -12.04
CA LEU A 12 -32.39 9.37 -11.15
C LEU A 12 -31.44 8.32 -10.58
N GLY A 13 -30.16 8.38 -10.92
CA GLY A 13 -29.16 7.47 -10.36
C GLY A 13 -27.82 8.17 -10.33
N LEU A 14 -27.24 8.29 -9.15
CA LEU A 14 -25.83 8.62 -8.94
C LEU A 14 -24.96 7.54 -9.61
N GLY A 15 -24.92 7.54 -10.94
CA GLY A 15 -24.15 6.63 -11.75
C GLY A 15 -22.77 7.19 -12.05
N GLY A 16 -21.88 6.34 -12.55
CA GLY A 16 -20.55 6.72 -13.01
C GLY A 16 -20.47 7.98 -13.88
N PRO A 17 -21.44 8.30 -14.77
CA PRO A 17 -21.41 9.53 -15.56
C PRO A 17 -21.42 10.82 -14.73
N GLU A 18 -22.26 10.93 -13.70
CA GLU A 18 -22.31 12.10 -12.80
C GLU A 18 -20.96 12.32 -12.11
N LEU A 19 -20.33 11.24 -11.63
CA LEU A 19 -19.01 11.32 -11.01
C LEU A 19 -17.95 11.83 -12.00
N ILE A 20 -18.01 11.40 -13.26
CA ILE A 20 -17.09 11.88 -14.31
C ILE A 20 -17.31 13.37 -14.57
N VAL A 21 -18.56 13.85 -14.62
CA VAL A 21 -18.87 15.28 -14.81
C VAL A 21 -18.35 16.11 -13.62
N ILE A 22 -18.61 15.67 -12.39
CA ILE A 22 -18.11 16.34 -11.18
C ILE A 22 -16.57 16.35 -11.17
N PHE A 23 -15.95 15.22 -11.53
CA PHE A 23 -14.49 15.10 -11.60
C PHE A 23 -13.89 16.01 -12.68
N ALA A 24 -14.56 16.16 -13.83
CA ALA A 24 -14.16 17.07 -14.90
C ALA A 24 -14.21 18.54 -14.42
N ILE A 25 -15.27 18.94 -13.70
CA ILE A 25 -15.36 20.28 -13.11
C ILE A 25 -14.26 20.48 -12.05
N PHE A 26 -14.04 19.48 -11.19
CA PHE A 26 -12.93 19.50 -10.21
C PHE A 26 -11.56 19.67 -10.89
N MET A 27 -11.32 18.96 -11.99
CA MET A 27 -10.10 19.12 -12.79
C MET A 27 -9.98 20.50 -13.43
N LEU A 28 -11.08 21.16 -13.77
CA LEU A 28 -11.04 22.51 -14.32
C LEU A 28 -10.69 23.56 -13.25
N LEU A 29 -11.19 23.39 -12.02
CA LEU A 29 -10.92 24.30 -10.89
C LEU A 29 -9.52 24.10 -10.31
N PHE A 30 -9.12 22.85 -10.08
CA PHE A 30 -7.85 22.51 -9.42
C PHE A 30 -6.72 22.20 -10.42
N GLY A 31 -7.04 21.86 -11.67
CA GLY A 31 -6.07 21.36 -12.64
C GLY A 31 -5.79 19.86 -12.48
N GLY A 32 -5.61 19.15 -13.60
CA GLY A 32 -5.29 17.71 -13.60
C GLY A 32 -3.99 17.34 -12.85
N SER A 33 -3.07 18.29 -12.68
CA SER A 33 -1.80 18.07 -11.98
C SER A 33 -1.89 18.11 -10.45
N LYS A 34 -2.95 18.70 -9.87
CA LYS A 34 -3.08 18.84 -8.40
C LYS A 34 -3.67 17.60 -7.74
N LEU A 35 -4.55 16.88 -8.42
CA LEU A 35 -5.13 15.60 -7.98
C LEU A 35 -4.08 14.54 -7.58
N PRO A 36 -3.08 14.19 -8.41
CA PRO A 36 -2.08 13.19 -8.04
C PRO A 36 -1.16 13.65 -6.89
N GLY A 37 -0.93 14.96 -6.75
CA GLY A 37 -0.17 15.52 -5.63
C GLY A 37 -0.92 15.37 -4.30
N LEU A 38 -2.21 15.72 -4.28
CA LEU A 38 -3.09 15.54 -3.12
C LEU A 38 -3.24 14.07 -2.76
N ALA A 39 -3.45 13.19 -3.75
CA ALA A 39 -3.56 11.75 -3.54
C ALA A 39 -2.26 11.15 -2.95
N LYS A 40 -1.09 11.57 -3.43
CA LYS A 40 0.20 11.15 -2.87
C LYS A 40 0.36 11.59 -1.41
N GLY A 41 0.08 12.85 -1.09
CA GLY A 41 0.18 13.37 0.28
C GLY A 41 -0.79 12.69 1.25
N LEU A 42 -2.06 12.51 0.83
CA LEU A 42 -3.07 11.79 1.61
C LEU A 42 -2.67 10.33 1.81
N GLY A 43 -2.21 9.65 0.75
CA GLY A 43 -1.77 8.26 0.79
C GLY A 43 -0.58 8.03 1.71
N GLN A 44 0.40 8.94 1.69
CA GLN A 44 1.53 8.91 2.64
C GLN A 44 1.05 9.11 4.08
N SER A 45 0.17 10.08 4.31
CA SER A 45 -0.39 10.33 5.66
C SER A 45 -1.14 9.12 6.20
N ILE A 46 -1.98 8.48 5.39
CA ILE A 46 -2.71 7.26 5.77
C ILE A 46 -1.73 6.10 6.01
N LYS A 47 -0.67 5.97 5.20
CA LYS A 47 0.34 4.93 5.35
C LYS A 47 1.10 5.06 6.67
N GLU A 48 1.60 6.24 6.99
CA GLU A 48 2.29 6.51 8.25
C GLU A 48 1.34 6.39 9.45
N PHE A 49 0.09 6.87 9.32
CA PHE A 49 -0.94 6.69 10.34
C PHE A 49 -1.21 5.21 10.64
N LYS A 50 -1.31 4.39 9.60
CA LYS A 50 -1.52 2.94 9.74
C LYS A 50 -0.29 2.23 10.33
N LYS A 51 0.92 2.69 10.00
CA LYS A 51 2.17 2.17 10.56
C LYS A 51 2.28 2.50 12.06
N ALA A 52 2.01 3.74 12.45
CA ALA A 52 2.02 4.17 13.85
C ALA A 52 0.88 3.55 14.68
N SER A 53 -0.27 3.29 14.07
CA SER A 53 -1.41 2.63 14.72
C SER A 53 -1.26 1.10 14.82
N ARG A 54 -0.20 0.53 14.25
CA ARG A 54 0.14 -0.88 14.43
C ARG A 54 1.22 -0.97 15.49
N ASP A 55 0.95 -1.69 16.57
CA ASP A 55 1.94 -2.09 17.59
C ASP A 55 2.90 -3.17 17.05
N GLU A 56 3.40 -3.02 15.81
CA GLU A 56 4.45 -3.87 15.27
C GLU A 56 5.81 -3.27 15.65
N PRO A 57 6.64 -3.96 16.46
CA PRO A 57 8.02 -3.55 16.66
C PRO A 57 8.74 -3.68 15.32
N GLU A 58 9.09 -2.55 14.69
CA GLU A 58 9.86 -2.58 13.46
C GLU A 58 11.24 -3.21 13.70
N PRO A 59 11.63 -4.27 12.98
CA PRO A 59 13.01 -4.73 12.98
C PRO A 59 13.85 -3.66 12.30
N VAL A 60 14.59 -2.89 13.10
CA VAL A 60 15.49 -1.84 12.63
C VAL A 60 16.55 -2.49 11.73
N PRO A 61 16.60 -2.20 10.41
CA PRO A 61 17.63 -2.74 9.54
C PRO A 61 18.89 -1.92 9.76
N GLY A 62 19.79 -2.44 10.61
CA GLY A 62 21.01 -1.74 11.01
C GLY A 62 21.75 -2.35 12.19
N THR A 63 21.11 -3.20 13.00
CA THR A 63 21.84 -4.08 13.93
C THR A 63 22.22 -5.35 13.19
N ALA A 64 23.43 -5.36 12.63
CA ALA A 64 24.11 -6.59 12.30
C ALA A 64 24.12 -7.49 13.56
N PRO A 65 23.70 -8.77 13.47
CA PRO A 65 23.93 -9.72 14.55
C PRO A 65 25.43 -10.03 14.62
N HIS A 66 26.20 -9.14 15.24
CA HIS A 66 27.51 -9.47 15.78
C HIS A 66 27.41 -9.41 17.31
N VAL A 67 26.95 -10.52 17.86
CA VAL A 67 27.43 -11.01 19.15
C VAL A 67 27.77 -12.48 18.93
N GLU A 68 28.98 -12.69 18.45
CA GLU A 68 29.76 -13.89 18.78
C GLU A 68 30.55 -13.48 20.03
N PRO A 69 30.31 -14.10 21.20
CA PRO A 69 31.14 -15.23 21.58
C PRO A 69 30.47 -16.32 22.45
N ALA A 70 30.99 -17.54 22.27
CA ALA A 70 31.10 -18.60 23.27
C ALA A 70 29.90 -19.54 23.55
N ALA A 71 30.02 -20.71 22.90
CA ALA A 71 30.24 -22.01 23.56
C ALA A 71 29.04 -22.95 23.81
N LYS A 72 29.25 -24.18 23.30
CA LYS A 72 28.62 -25.48 23.56
C LYS A 72 27.26 -25.74 22.89
N SER A 73 27.32 -26.41 21.75
CA SER A 73 27.06 -27.85 21.74
C SER A 73 27.48 -28.46 20.39
N VAL A 74 28.73 -28.94 20.36
CA VAL A 74 29.13 -29.98 19.41
C VAL A 74 28.66 -31.28 20.03
N GLU A 75 27.47 -31.76 19.66
CA GLU A 75 27.13 -33.17 19.84
C GLU A 75 26.08 -33.59 18.81
N LYS A 76 26.56 -34.24 17.75
CA LYS A 76 26.02 -35.50 17.26
C LYS A 76 27.09 -36.16 16.38
N PRO A 77 27.68 -37.27 16.85
CA PRO A 77 28.77 -37.92 16.16
C PRO A 77 28.27 -38.76 14.98
N VAL A 78 29.17 -38.82 13.99
CA VAL A 78 29.52 -39.99 13.16
C VAL A 78 28.71 -40.27 11.89
N THR A 79 29.28 -39.69 10.84
CA THR A 79 29.47 -40.12 9.46
C THR A 79 29.83 -41.60 9.26
N ALA A 80 29.23 -42.19 8.21
CA ALA A 80 29.74 -43.16 7.23
C ALA A 80 30.48 -44.45 7.66
N ASP A 81 29.98 -45.55 7.09
CA ASP A 81 30.67 -46.41 6.09
C ASP A 81 32.13 -46.80 6.36
N GLY A 82 32.35 -48.11 6.55
CA GLY A 82 33.68 -48.68 6.73
C GLY A 82 33.69 -50.21 6.62
N LYS A 83 33.72 -50.70 5.37
CA LYS A 83 34.61 -51.75 4.87
C LYS A 83 35.24 -52.72 5.91
N ALA A 84 34.91 -54.00 5.77
CA ALA A 84 35.85 -55.11 5.93
C ALA A 84 36.08 -55.73 4.54
#